data_AF-A0A2V9UAU1-F1
#
_entry.id   AF-A0A2V9UAU1-F1
#
_cell.length_a   1.000
_cell.length_b   1.000
_cell.length_c   1.000
_cell.angle_alpha   90.00
_cell.angle_beta   90.00
_cell.angle_gamma   90.00
#
_symmetry.space_group_name_H-M   'P 1'
#
loop_
_entity.id
_entity.type
_entity.pdbx_description
1 polymer ?
#
loop_
_entity_poly.entity_id
_entity_poly.type
_entity_poly.pdbx_seq_one_letter_code
_entity_poly.pdbx_strand_id
1 'polypeptide(L)'
;MSSAPLSQPSAPVPPAKRRWKPILLKTAITLFVLWLGFVFGAVMAHMPIPAVFLAAPFETMWVRARAGDLHAGDTAPEFNLQTLDKTSRVALSSLNARGPVVLVFGSYT
;
A
#
# COMPACT_ATOMS: atom_id res chain seq x y z
N MET A 1 -8.68 4.42 -77.42
CA MET A 1 -9.53 5.22 -76.50
C MET A 1 -9.26 4.72 -75.09
N SER A 2 -8.44 5.46 -74.33
CA SER A 2 -8.01 5.09 -72.98
C SER A 2 -8.95 5.75 -71.97
N SER A 3 -9.71 4.94 -71.22
CA SER A 3 -10.62 5.42 -70.19
C SER A 3 -9.86 5.84 -68.94
N ALA A 4 -9.94 7.13 -68.59
CA ALA A 4 -9.39 7.69 -67.37
C ALA A 4 -10.08 7.10 -66.11
N PRO A 5 -9.36 6.79 -65.03
CA PRO A 5 -9.99 6.34 -63.80
C PRO A 5 -10.67 7.51 -63.07
N LEU A 6 -11.96 7.34 -62.78
CA LEU A 6 -12.78 8.26 -62.00
C LEU A 6 -12.23 8.41 -60.58
N SER A 7 -11.95 9.65 -60.18
CA SER A 7 -11.50 10.01 -58.84
C SER A 7 -12.59 9.69 -57.81
N GLN A 8 -12.33 8.75 -56.88
CA GLN A 8 -13.23 8.49 -55.77
C GLN A 8 -13.15 9.62 -54.72
N PRO A 9 -14.28 10.12 -54.20
CA PRO A 9 -14.27 11.12 -53.13
C PRO A 9 -13.74 10.50 -51.83
N SER A 10 -12.75 11.15 -51.23
CA SER A 10 -12.14 10.73 -49.96
C SER A 10 -13.18 10.81 -48.83
N ALA A 11 -13.39 9.72 -48.12
CA ALA A 11 -14.27 9.69 -46.95
C ALA A 11 -13.76 10.67 -45.86
N PRO A 12 -14.65 11.35 -45.12
CA PRO A 12 -14.23 12.28 -44.07
C PRO A 12 -13.53 11.54 -42.93
N VAL A 13 -12.31 11.99 -42.62
CA VAL A 13 -11.52 11.48 -41.48
C VAL A 13 -12.21 11.89 -40.17
N PRO A 14 -12.53 10.95 -39.26
CA PRO A 14 -13.17 11.30 -37.99
C PRO A 14 -12.22 12.15 -37.13
N PRO A 15 -12.73 13.18 -36.42
CA PRO A 15 -11.88 14.03 -35.60
C PRO A 15 -11.28 13.21 -34.45
N ALA A 16 -9.95 13.27 -34.32
CA ALA A 16 -9.22 12.56 -33.28
C ALA A 16 -9.77 12.93 -31.90
N LYS A 17 -10.37 11.96 -31.19
CA LYS A 17 -10.89 12.17 -29.83
C LYS A 17 -9.76 12.62 -28.92
N ARG A 18 -9.90 13.83 -28.35
CA ARG A 18 -8.88 14.52 -27.54
C ARG A 18 -8.56 13.74 -26.25
N ARG A 19 -7.59 12.82 -26.31
CA ARG A 19 -7.06 11.98 -25.21
C ARG A 19 -6.38 12.73 -24.07
N TRP A 20 -6.42 14.06 -24.05
CA TRP A 20 -5.68 14.91 -23.11
C TRP A 20 -6.44 15.16 -21.81
N LYS A 21 -7.78 15.05 -21.83
CA LYS A 21 -8.63 15.17 -20.65
C LYS A 21 -8.25 14.20 -19.51
N PRO A 22 -8.02 12.89 -19.74
CA PRO A 22 -7.61 11.98 -18.67
C PRO A 22 -6.18 12.24 -18.18
N ILE A 23 -5.29 12.75 -19.03
CA ILE A 23 -3.92 13.10 -18.64
C ILE A 23 -3.94 14.31 -17.71
N LEU A 24 -4.69 15.36 -18.08
CA LEU A 24 -4.86 16.56 -17.28
C LEU A 24 -5.51 16.26 -15.92
N LEU A 25 -6.49 15.35 -15.90
CA LEU A 25 -7.15 14.94 -14.66
C LEU A 25 -6.17 14.20 -13.74
N LYS A 26 -5.36 13.27 -14.29
CA LYS A 26 -4.35 12.55 -13.50
C LYS A 26 -3.29 13.48 -12.93
N THR A 27 -2.75 14.39 -13.75
CA THR A 27 -1.76 15.36 -13.26
C THR A 27 -2.36 16.30 -12.22
N ALA A 28 -3.60 16.75 -12.40
CA ALA A 28 -4.29 17.56 -11.38
C ALA A 28 -4.45 16.80 -10.05
N ILE A 29 -4.84 15.52 -10.09
CA ILE A 29 -4.93 14.68 -8.88
C ILE A 29 -3.57 14.54 -8.20
N THR A 30 -2.51 14.24 -8.96
CA THR A 30 -1.16 14.09 -8.39
C THR A 30 -0.68 15.38 -7.73
N LEU A 31 -0.86 16.53 -8.41
CA LEU A 31 -0.49 17.83 -7.85
C LEU A 31 -1.31 18.16 -6.60
N PHE A 32 -2.61 17.83 -6.61
CA PHE A 32 -3.47 18.04 -5.45
C PHE A 32 -3.04 17.19 -4.26
N VAL A 33 -2.73 15.90 -4.46
CA VAL A 33 -2.25 15.01 -3.38
C VAL A 33 -0.92 15.51 -2.82
N LEU A 34 0.01 15.93 -3.69
CA LEU A 34 1.30 16.49 -3.28
C LEU A 34 1.12 17.78 -2.47
N TRP A 35 0.27 18.69 -2.96
CA TRP A 35 -0.04 19.94 -2.26
C TRP A 35 -0.69 19.69 -0.90
N LEU A 36 -1.65 18.77 -0.82
CA LEU A 36 -2.34 18.43 0.41
C LEU A 36 -1.38 17.90 1.48
N GLY A 37 -0.44 17.02 1.09
CA GLY A 37 0.59 16.52 2.01
C GLY A 37 1.53 17.62 2.52
N PHE A 38 1.93 18.56 1.65
CA PHE A 38 2.78 19.68 2.03
C PHE A 38 2.09 20.63 3.02
N VAL A 39 0.84 21.00 2.75
CA VAL A 39 0.04 21.86 3.65
C VAL A 39 -0.20 21.17 4.99
N PHE A 40 -0.53 19.88 4.97
CA PHE A 40 -0.71 19.10 6.20
C PHE A 40 0.57 19.10 7.06
N GLY A 41 1.73 18.85 6.47
CA GLY A 41 3.02 18.89 7.19
C GLY A 41 3.32 20.26 7.80
N ALA A 42 3.07 21.33 7.04
CA ALA A 42 3.27 22.71 7.51
C ALA A 42 2.36 23.07 8.70
N VAL A 43 1.10 22.63 8.68
CA VAL A 43 0.15 22.83 9.79
C VAL A 43 0.54 21.99 11.01
N MET A 44 0.84 20.70 10.79
CA MET A 44 1.23 19.78 11.86
C MET A 44 2.52 20.22 12.58
N ALA A 45 3.45 20.87 11.88
CA ALA A 45 4.67 21.42 12.49
C ALA A 45 4.41 22.51 13.55
N HIS A 46 3.24 23.17 13.51
CA HIS A 46 2.85 24.23 14.43
C HIS A 46 1.80 23.77 15.46
N MET A 47 1.33 22.52 15.37
CA MET A 47 0.36 22.01 16.34
C MET A 47 1.05 21.57 17.63
N PRO A 48 0.54 21.97 18.81
CA PRO A 48 1.07 21.48 20.07
C PRO A 48 0.79 19.98 20.17
N ILE A 49 1.85 19.20 20.42
CA ILE A 49 1.83 17.73 20.50
C ILE A 49 0.66 17.19 21.37
N PRO A 50 0.34 17.78 22.54
CA PRO A 50 -0.79 17.31 23.34
C PRO A 50 -2.15 17.41 22.62
N ALA A 51 -2.38 18.46 21.82
CA ALA A 51 -3.62 18.62 21.09
C ALA A 51 -3.77 17.56 19.99
N VAL A 52 -2.67 17.18 19.34
CA VAL A 52 -2.62 16.12 18.33
C VAL A 52 -2.93 14.75 18.95
N PHE A 53 -2.31 14.43 20.09
CA PHE A 53 -2.53 13.18 20.81
C PHE A 53 -3.93 13.05 21.42
N LEU A 54 -4.57 14.17 21.79
CA LEU A 54 -5.95 14.18 22.31
C LEU A 54 -7.00 14.12 21.18
N ALA A 55 -6.73 14.75 20.04
CA ALA A 55 -7.68 14.83 18.93
C ALA A 55 -7.72 13.54 18.09
N ALA A 56 -6.60 12.83 17.99
CA ALA A 56 -6.52 11.60 17.22
C ALA A 56 -6.24 10.41 18.15
N PRO A 57 -6.98 9.30 18.03
CA PRO A 57 -6.80 8.15 18.90
C PRO A 57 -5.60 7.30 18.45
N PHE A 58 -4.39 7.88 18.48
CA PHE A 58 -3.15 7.28 17.99
C PHE A 58 -2.87 5.91 18.58
N GLU A 59 -3.15 5.71 19.88
CA GLU A 59 -2.98 4.42 20.54
C GLU A 59 -3.86 3.34 19.90
N THR A 60 -5.13 3.65 19.64
CA THR A 60 -6.04 2.71 18.97
C THR A 60 -5.64 2.47 17.52
N MET A 61 -5.16 3.49 16.80
CA MET A 61 -4.71 3.33 15.41
C MET A 61 -3.44 2.49 15.36
N TRP A 62 -2.51 2.66 16.31
CA TRP A 62 -1.25 1.94 16.37
C TRP A 62 -1.44 0.47 16.69
N VAL A 63 -2.32 0.16 17.65
CA VAL A 63 -2.71 -1.22 18.00
C VAL A 63 -3.45 -1.86 16.84
N ARG A 64 -4.38 -1.15 16.19
CA ARG A 64 -5.16 -1.69 15.07
C ARG A 64 -4.33 -1.88 13.79
N ALA A 65 -3.38 -1.00 13.51
CA ALA A 65 -2.46 -1.15 12.38
C ALA A 65 -1.46 -2.30 12.58
N ARG A 66 -1.18 -2.67 13.84
CA ARG A 66 -0.35 -3.84 14.20
C ARG A 66 -1.14 -5.08 14.55
N ALA A 67 -2.47 -4.98 14.56
CA ALA A 67 -3.30 -6.16 14.74
C ALA A 67 -3.03 -7.07 13.55
N GLY A 68 -2.41 -8.22 13.83
CA GLY A 68 -2.35 -9.30 12.87
C GLY A 68 -3.75 -9.85 12.61
N ASP A 69 -3.88 -10.70 11.58
CA ASP A 69 -5.14 -11.32 11.19
C ASP A 69 -5.32 -12.73 11.80
N LEU A 70 -4.62 -13.01 12.90
CA LEU A 70 -4.60 -14.33 13.53
C LEU A 70 -5.68 -14.43 14.60
N HIS A 71 -6.58 -15.41 14.48
CA HIS A 71 -7.67 -15.66 15.41
C HIS A 71 -7.45 -16.95 16.21
N ALA A 72 -8.16 -17.08 17.33
CA ALA A 72 -8.14 -18.30 18.12
C ALA A 72 -8.76 -19.47 17.33
N GLY A 73 -8.01 -20.57 17.23
CA GLY A 73 -8.39 -21.74 16.43
C GLY A 73 -7.76 -21.76 15.04
N ASP A 74 -7.19 -20.65 14.57
CA ASP A 74 -6.44 -20.64 13.32
C ASP A 74 -5.16 -21.48 13.45
N THR A 75 -4.79 -22.15 12.36
CA THR A 75 -3.50 -22.81 12.27
C THR A 75 -2.39 -21.77 12.36
N ALA A 76 -1.48 -21.92 13.32
CA ALA A 76 -0.35 -21.03 13.47
C ALA A 76 0.50 -20.98 12.18
N PRO A 77 0.85 -19.78 11.67
CA PRO A 77 1.69 -19.64 10.47
C PRO A 77 3.04 -20.32 10.63
N GLU A 78 3.52 -20.95 9.56
CA GLU A 78 4.85 -21.55 9.54
C GLU A 78 5.93 -20.46 9.64
N PHE A 79 6.97 -20.73 10.43
CA PHE A 79 8.20 -19.97 10.38
C PHE A 79 9.40 -20.90 10.38
N ASN A 80 10.48 -20.45 9.75
CA ASN A 80 11.80 -21.07 9.81
C ASN A 80 12.84 -19.99 10.15
N LEU A 81 13.10 -19.83 11.46
CA LEU A 81 13.88 -18.75 12.02
C LEU A 81 15.26 -19.23 12.45
N GLN A 82 16.27 -18.39 12.27
CA GLN A 82 17.62 -18.67 12.77
C GLN A 82 17.68 -18.44 14.28
N THR A 83 18.42 -19.30 15.00
CA THR A 83 18.67 -19.12 16.43
C THR A 83 19.55 -17.90 16.70
N LEU A 84 19.50 -17.37 17.92
CA LEU A 84 20.24 -16.16 18.31
C LEU A 84 21.76 -16.30 18.09
N ASP A 85 22.29 -17.48 18.40
CA ASP A 85 23.69 -17.86 18.21
C ASP A 85 24.05 -18.16 16.74
N LYS A 86 23.07 -18.10 15.82
CA LYS A 86 23.21 -18.30 14.37
C LYS A 86 23.67 -19.69 13.93
N THR A 87 23.76 -20.65 14.86
CA THR A 87 24.27 -22.00 14.60
C THR A 87 23.24 -22.89 13.91
N SER A 88 21.95 -22.61 14.09
CA SER A 88 20.88 -23.47 13.60
C SER A 88 19.64 -22.69 13.19
N ARG A 89 18.70 -23.43 12.59
CA ARG A 89 17.40 -22.92 12.18
C ARG A 89 16.31 -23.78 12.82
N VAL A 90 15.27 -23.12 13.32
CA VAL A 90 14.15 -23.76 14.00
C VAL A 90 12.88 -23.48 13.21
N ALA A 91 12.22 -24.57 12.82
CA ALA A 91 10.92 -24.55 12.16
C ALA A 91 9.80 -24.76 13.19
N LEU A 92 8.67 -24.06 13.06
CA LEU A 92 7.53 -24.25 13.98
C LEU A 92 7.01 -25.70 13.95
N SER A 93 6.99 -26.31 12.76
CA SER A 93 6.55 -27.68 12.53
C SER A 93 7.35 -28.74 13.30
N SER A 94 8.63 -28.47 13.58
CA SER A 94 9.47 -29.40 14.36
C SER A 94 9.25 -29.28 15.87
N LEU A 95 8.74 -28.12 16.32
CA LEU A 95 8.40 -27.85 17.72
C LEU A 95 7.01 -28.39 18.06
N ASN A 96 6.01 -28.06 17.25
CA ASN A 96 4.62 -28.47 17.52
C ASN A 96 4.37 -29.98 17.34
N ALA A 97 5.21 -30.68 16.56
CA ALA A 97 5.18 -32.13 16.45
C ALA A 97 5.55 -32.85 17.76
N ARG A 98 6.24 -32.16 18.69
CA ARG A 98 6.67 -32.73 19.98
C ARG A 98 5.66 -32.50 21.10
N GLY A 99 4.72 -31.58 20.91
CA GLY A 99 3.71 -31.21 21.91
C GLY A 99 3.26 -29.75 21.77
N PRO A 100 2.43 -29.26 22.72
CA PRO A 100 1.97 -27.88 22.73
C PRO A 100 3.14 -26.89 22.86
N VAL A 101 3.08 -25.78 22.11
CA VAL A 101 4.13 -24.76 22.03
C VAL A 101 3.55 -23.40 22.41
N VAL A 102 4.31 -22.64 23.20
CA VAL A 102 4.02 -21.23 23.50
C VAL A 102 5.05 -20.36 22.78
N LEU A 103 4.58 -19.38 22.01
CA LEU A 103 5.42 -18.42 21.31
C LEU A 103 5.40 -17.08 22.05
N VAL A 104 6.57 -16.55 22.38
CA VAL A 104 6.73 -15.25 23.01
C VAL A 104 7.54 -14.36 22.06
N PHE A 105 6.95 -13.22 21.66
CA PHE A 105 7.59 -12.25 20.78
C PHE A 105 8.09 -11.05 21.57
N GLY A 106 9.35 -10.65 21.37
CA GLY A 106 9.95 -9.50 22.06
C GLY A 106 11.32 -9.14 21.49
N SER A 107 11.90 -8.06 22.02
CA SER A 107 13.24 -7.58 21.69
C SER A 107 13.97 -7.11 22.96
N TYR A 108 15.30 -7.01 22.89
CA TYR A 108 16.15 -6.51 23.99
C TYR A 108 16.31 -4.98 23.96
N THR A 109 15.39 -4.26 23.31
CA THR A 109 15.48 -2.81 23.05
C THR A 109 14.49 -2.04 23.90
#